data_AF-A0A822AJ76-F1
#
_entry.id   AF-A0A822AJ76-F1
#
_cell.length_a   1.000
_cell.length_b   1.000
_cell.length_c   1.000
_cell.angle_alpha   90.00
_cell.angle_beta   90.00
_cell.angle_gamma   90.00
#
_symmetry.space_group_name_H-M   'P 1'
#
loop_
_entity.id
_entity.type
_entity.pdbx_description
1 polymer ?
#
loop_
_entity_poly.entity_id
_entity_poly.type
_entity_poly.pdbx_seq_one_letter_code
_entity_poly.pdbx_strand_id
1 'polypeptide(L)'
;FNCLRQPDILALQWNVTFPSLTQQVLSSSHLSIDYSSSTYILSGLHLADLYIDIEYRPDSNASYGRPLCCRDGIPKPDELGAGFQAAYRICHLPLRIAESMLKYIVQNEKQIDFIYFTGDIA
;
A
#
# COMPACT_ATOMS: atom_id res chain seq x y z
N PHE A 1 4.69 -22.98 10.33
CA PHE A 1 5.73 -22.61 9.35
C PHE A 1 7.05 -23.19 9.81
N ASN A 2 7.61 -24.14 9.07
CA ASN A 2 8.96 -24.64 9.32
C ASN A 2 9.91 -23.79 8.47
N CYS A 3 10.55 -22.80 9.09
CA CYS A 3 11.57 -22.01 8.40
C CYS A 3 12.79 -22.92 8.18
N LEU A 4 13.00 -23.35 6.95
CA LEU A 4 14.25 -23.99 6.56
C LEU A 4 15.30 -22.89 6.36
N ARG A 5 16.54 -23.19 6.76
CA ARG A 5 17.68 -22.29 6.50
C ARG A 5 17.83 -22.18 4.99
N GLN A 6 17.65 -20.99 4.44
CA GLN A 6 17.92 -20.74 3.03
C GLN A 6 19.41 -21.01 2.78
N PRO A 7 19.78 -21.90 1.86
CA PRO A 7 21.17 -22.14 1.53
C PRO A 7 21.79 -20.86 0.95
N ASP A 8 23.07 -20.63 1.21
CA ASP A 8 23.78 -19.48 0.65
C ASP A 8 23.85 -19.60 -0.88
N ILE A 9 23.02 -18.84 -1.58
CA ILE A 9 23.01 -18.77 -3.05
C ILE A 9 24.03 -17.72 -3.47
N LEU A 10 25.06 -18.10 -4.23
CA LEU A 10 26.12 -17.17 -4.67
C LEU A 10 25.58 -15.92 -5.40
N ALA A 11 24.45 -16.04 -6.10
CA ALA A 11 23.77 -14.92 -6.75
C ALA A 11 23.26 -13.84 -5.77
N LEU A 12 23.19 -14.14 -4.47
CA LEU A 12 22.76 -13.22 -3.41
C LEU A 12 23.94 -12.59 -2.65
N GLN A 13 25.19 -12.91 -3.01
CA GLN A 13 26.38 -12.30 -2.41
C GLN A 13 26.81 -11.08 -3.23
N TRP A 14 26.45 -9.88 -2.77
CA TRP A 14 26.80 -8.62 -3.41
C TRP A 14 27.27 -7.61 -2.36
N ASN A 15 28.14 -6.69 -2.78
CA ASN A 15 28.65 -5.60 -1.94
C ASN A 15 28.36 -4.25 -2.58
N VAL A 16 28.09 -3.25 -1.74
CA VAL A 16 28.01 -1.84 -2.14
C VAL A 16 29.26 -1.14 -1.65
N THR A 17 29.98 -0.50 -2.56
CA THR A 17 31.09 0.39 -2.20
C THR A 17 30.54 1.77 -1.89
N PHE A 18 30.59 2.16 -0.62
CA PHE A 18 30.28 3.53 -0.21
C PHE A 18 31.47 4.45 -0.46
N PRO A 19 31.25 5.72 -0.86
CA PRO A 19 32.33 6.69 -0.94
C PRO A 19 32.97 6.88 0.45
N SER A 20 34.29 7.10 0.49
CA SER A 20 34.99 7.39 1.75
C SER A 20 34.40 8.64 2.39
N LEU A 21 33.93 8.53 3.64
CA LEU A 21 33.44 9.69 4.37
C LEU A 21 34.58 10.71 4.51
N THR A 22 34.42 11.90 3.92
CA THR A 22 35.21 13.05 4.34
C THR A 22 34.78 13.36 5.78
N GLN A 23 35.73 13.49 6.71
CA GLN A 23 35.48 13.72 8.16
C GLN A 23 34.54 14.89 8.49
N GLN A 24 34.17 15.72 7.51
CA GLN A 24 33.25 16.85 7.64
C GLN A 24 31.81 16.47 8.03
N VAL A 25 31.39 15.20 7.90
CA VAL A 25 30.01 14.79 8.26
C VAL A 25 29.84 14.41 9.74
N LEU A 26 30.94 14.26 10.50
CA LEU A 26 30.86 13.90 11.92
C LEU A 26 30.52 15.08 12.86
N SER A 27 30.44 16.31 12.36
CA SER A 27 29.91 17.45 13.11
C SER A 27 28.45 17.73 12.73
N SER A 28 27.60 16.71 12.79
CA SER A 28 26.16 16.93 12.86
C SER A 28 25.85 17.49 14.26
N SER A 29 25.99 18.80 14.41
CA SER A 29 25.39 19.56 15.51
C SER A 29 23.97 19.04 15.71
N HIS A 30 23.66 18.59 16.92
CA HIS A 30 22.29 18.50 17.41
C HIS A 30 21.60 19.82 17.03
N LEU A 31 20.80 19.80 15.96
CA LEU A 31 19.96 20.92 15.59
C LEU A 31 18.95 21.05 16.72
N SER A 32 19.20 21.97 17.64
CA SER A 32 18.19 22.44 18.57
C SER A 32 17.14 23.15 17.73
N ILE A 33 16.09 22.40 17.36
CA ILE A 33 14.92 22.96 16.71
C ILE A 33 14.27 23.88 17.74
N ASP A 34 14.53 25.17 17.62
CA ASP A 34 13.83 26.19 18.38
C ASP A 34 12.45 26.33 17.75
N TYR A 35 11.44 25.72 18.39
CA TYR A 35 10.04 25.81 17.99
C TYR A 35 9.53 27.23 18.26
N SER A 36 9.97 28.21 17.45
CA SER A 36 9.29 29.49 17.36
C SER A 36 7.89 29.26 16.79
N SER A 37 6.94 30.09 17.22
CA SER A 37 5.49 29.91 17.09
C SER A 37 4.91 30.01 15.66
N SER A 38 5.67 29.69 14.61
CA SER A 38 5.19 29.58 13.23
C SER A 38 5.87 28.46 12.43
N THR A 39 6.15 27.33 13.08
CA THR A 39 6.73 26.17 12.38
C THR A 39 5.69 25.58 11.41
N TYR A 40 6.01 25.58 10.11
CA TYR A 40 5.20 24.90 9.10
C TYR A 40 5.18 23.40 9.36
N ILE A 41 3.99 22.82 9.55
CA ILE A 41 3.83 21.38 9.64
C ILE A 41 3.72 20.84 8.23
N LEU A 42 4.73 20.07 7.81
CA LEU A 42 4.72 19.38 6.53
C LEU A 42 3.79 18.16 6.59
N SER A 43 2.83 18.11 5.67
CA SER A 43 1.81 17.05 5.59
C SER A 43 2.03 16.19 4.35
N GLY A 44 2.21 14.87 4.55
CA GLY A 44 2.39 13.90 3.46
C GLY A 44 1.28 12.86 3.43
N LEU A 45 0.69 12.61 2.25
CA LEU A 45 -0.22 11.50 2.02
C LEU A 45 0.58 10.27 1.54
N HIS A 46 0.30 9.09 2.09
CA HIS A 46 0.90 7.84 1.66
C HIS A 46 -0.16 6.86 1.16
N LEU A 47 -0.02 6.45 -0.11
CA LEU A 47 -0.85 5.45 -0.77
C LEU A 47 0.02 4.25 -1.15
N ALA A 48 -0.50 3.04 -0.94
CA ALA A 48 0.17 1.78 -1.25
C ALA A 48 -0.90 0.70 -1.50
N ASP A 49 -0.55 -0.35 -2.25
CA ASP A 49 -1.31 -1.60 -2.31
C ASP A 49 -2.80 -1.41 -2.63
N LEU A 50 -3.11 -0.54 -3.60
CA LEU A 50 -4.50 -0.22 -3.92
C LEU A 50 -5.25 -1.38 -4.57
N TYR A 51 -4.54 -2.25 -5.31
CA TYR A 51 -5.06 -3.45 -5.95
C TYR A 51 -6.47 -3.23 -6.54
N ILE A 52 -6.59 -2.35 -7.54
CA ILE A 52 -7.85 -1.92 -8.11
C ILE A 52 -8.31 -2.93 -9.16
N ASP A 53 -9.46 -3.53 -8.91
CA ASP A 53 -10.09 -4.49 -9.80
C ASP A 53 -11.25 -3.86 -10.58
N ILE A 54 -10.98 -3.54 -11.83
CA ILE A 54 -11.99 -3.03 -12.79
C ILE A 54 -13.02 -4.10 -13.17
N GLU A 55 -12.74 -5.38 -12.93
CA GLU A 55 -13.64 -6.49 -13.20
C GLU A 55 -14.44 -6.90 -11.96
N TYR A 56 -14.31 -6.22 -10.82
CA TYR A 56 -15.06 -6.55 -9.62
C TYR A 56 -16.57 -6.48 -9.87
N ARG A 57 -17.28 -7.58 -9.62
CA ARG A 57 -18.74 -7.67 -9.76
C ARG A 57 -19.40 -7.96 -8.41
N PRO A 58 -20.29 -7.09 -7.92
CA PRO A 58 -21.17 -7.41 -6.80
C PRO A 58 -21.96 -8.70 -7.06
N ASP A 59 -22.30 -9.40 -5.98
CA ASP A 59 -23.03 -10.67 -5.94
C ASP A 59 -22.35 -11.87 -6.63
N SER A 60 -21.20 -11.66 -7.27
CA SER A 60 -20.38 -12.73 -7.83
C SER A 60 -19.79 -13.62 -6.73
N ASN A 61 -19.29 -14.79 -7.09
CA ASN A 61 -18.75 -15.74 -6.13
C ASN A 61 -17.48 -15.18 -5.46
N ALA A 62 -17.49 -15.05 -4.13
CA ALA A 62 -16.37 -14.54 -3.35
C ALA A 62 -15.48 -15.66 -2.75
N SER A 63 -15.74 -16.93 -3.07
CA SER A 63 -15.11 -18.10 -2.43
C SER A 63 -14.89 -19.27 -3.40
N TYR A 64 -14.38 -18.99 -4.61
CA TYR A 64 -14.18 -20.00 -5.66
C TYR A 64 -12.86 -20.81 -5.51
N GLY A 65 -12.08 -20.62 -4.44
CA GLY A 65 -10.79 -21.31 -4.22
C GLY A 65 -9.69 -20.93 -5.22
N ARG A 66 -9.87 -19.83 -5.96
CA ARG A 66 -8.89 -19.22 -6.86
C ARG A 66 -8.00 -18.23 -6.10
N PRO A 67 -6.81 -17.87 -6.65
CA PRO A 67 -5.97 -16.82 -6.07
C PRO A 67 -6.62 -15.42 -6.11
N LEU A 68 -7.69 -15.23 -6.89
CA LEU A 68 -8.53 -14.02 -6.88
C LEU A 68 -9.99 -14.38 -7.22
N CYS A 69 -10.94 -13.82 -6.49
CA CYS A 69 -12.39 -14.02 -6.63
C CYS A 69 -13.12 -12.68 -6.93
N CYS A 70 -14.45 -12.63 -6.79
CA CYS A 70 -15.28 -11.42 -6.93
C CYS A 70 -15.40 -10.81 -8.34
N ARG A 71 -15.12 -11.57 -9.40
CA ARG A 71 -15.29 -11.14 -10.80
C ARG A 71 -16.42 -11.86 -11.54
N ASP A 72 -16.66 -13.12 -11.16
CA ASP A 72 -17.54 -14.03 -11.88
C ASP A 72 -18.11 -15.13 -10.95
N GLY A 73 -18.93 -16.00 -11.54
CA GLY A 73 -19.53 -17.12 -10.84
C GLY A 73 -20.72 -16.73 -9.97
N ILE A 74 -21.54 -17.73 -9.65
CA ILE A 74 -22.69 -17.60 -8.76
C ILE A 74 -22.29 -18.28 -7.44
N PRO A 75 -22.47 -17.62 -6.29
CA PRO A 75 -22.29 -18.24 -4.98
C PRO A 75 -23.22 -19.46 -4.84
N LYS A 76 -22.71 -20.56 -4.30
CA LYS A 76 -23.56 -21.68 -3.87
C LYS A 76 -24.47 -21.25 -2.70
N PRO A 77 -25.52 -22.02 -2.36
CA PRO A 77 -26.42 -21.70 -1.26
C PRO A 77 -25.73 -21.49 0.11
N ASP A 78 -24.55 -22.07 0.31
CA ASP A 78 -23.71 -21.97 1.51
C ASP A 78 -22.54 -20.98 1.38
N GLU A 79 -22.37 -20.35 0.21
CA GLU A 79 -21.31 -19.37 -0.07
C GLU A 79 -21.87 -17.95 -0.09
N LEU A 80 -21.03 -16.97 0.29
CA LEU A 80 -21.40 -15.55 0.23
C LEU A 80 -20.99 -14.95 -1.11
N GLY A 81 -21.86 -14.10 -1.65
CA GLY A 81 -21.55 -13.22 -2.77
C GLY A 81 -20.62 -12.08 -2.38
N ALA A 82 -19.94 -11.54 -3.39
CA ALA A 82 -19.15 -10.34 -3.29
C ALA A 82 -20.03 -9.15 -2.91
N GLY A 83 -19.66 -8.39 -1.88
CA GLY A 83 -20.45 -7.24 -1.46
C GLY A 83 -20.41 -6.09 -2.46
N PHE A 84 -21.39 -5.18 -2.38
CA PHE A 84 -21.37 -3.99 -3.22
C PHE A 84 -20.24 -3.03 -2.86
N GLN A 85 -19.68 -3.01 -1.66
CA GLN A 85 -18.56 -2.11 -1.37
C GLN A 85 -17.23 -2.86 -1.35
N ALA A 86 -17.20 -3.99 -0.68
CA ALA A 86 -16.05 -4.86 -0.62
C ALA A 86 -16.51 -6.26 -0.23
N ALA A 87 -15.59 -7.21 -0.25
CA ALA A 87 -15.78 -8.52 0.35
C ALA A 87 -14.59 -8.83 1.25
N TYR A 88 -14.84 -9.33 2.46
CA TYR A 88 -13.79 -9.84 3.36
C TYR A 88 -13.32 -11.24 2.90
N ARG A 89 -12.84 -11.33 1.66
CA ARG A 89 -12.43 -12.55 0.96
C ARG A 89 -11.22 -12.26 0.08
N ILE A 90 -10.75 -13.25 -0.68
CA ILE A 90 -9.62 -13.11 -1.61
C ILE A 90 -10.08 -12.33 -2.84
N CYS A 91 -10.26 -11.02 -2.67
CA CYS A 91 -10.77 -10.09 -3.68
C CYS A 91 -10.00 -8.78 -3.61
N HIS A 92 -9.78 -8.18 -4.77
CA HIS A 92 -9.17 -6.87 -4.94
C HIS A 92 -10.23 -5.75 -4.74
N LEU A 93 -9.77 -4.50 -4.66
CA LEU A 93 -10.59 -3.33 -4.38
C LEU A 93 -11.43 -2.95 -5.61
N PRO A 94 -12.76 -2.78 -5.50
CA PRO A 94 -13.55 -2.30 -6.63
C PRO A 94 -13.17 -0.85 -6.99
N LEU A 95 -13.15 -0.53 -8.30
CA LEU A 95 -12.87 0.83 -8.79
C LEU A 95 -13.67 1.92 -8.07
N ARG A 96 -14.96 1.69 -7.85
CA ARG A 96 -15.85 2.63 -7.14
C ARG A 96 -15.37 2.99 -5.73
N ILE A 97 -14.72 2.08 -5.01
CA ILE A 97 -14.18 2.37 -3.67
C ILE A 97 -12.87 3.14 -3.79
N ALA A 98 -12.00 2.80 -4.74
CA ALA A 98 -10.79 3.59 -5.00
C ALA A 98 -11.15 5.05 -5.34
N GLU A 99 -12.14 5.26 -6.21
CA GLU A 99 -12.65 6.60 -6.53
C GLU A 99 -13.28 7.29 -5.31
N SER A 100 -14.05 6.56 -4.50
CA SER A 100 -14.67 7.10 -3.28
C SER A 100 -13.62 7.54 -2.27
N MET A 101 -12.55 6.76 -2.09
CA MET A 101 -11.41 7.10 -1.23
C MET A 101 -10.73 8.39 -1.72
N LEU A 102 -10.39 8.47 -3.01
CA LEU A 102 -9.75 9.65 -3.57
C LEU A 102 -10.63 10.90 -3.47
N LYS A 103 -11.95 10.78 -3.70
CA LYS A 103 -12.91 11.86 -3.50
C LYS A 103 -12.96 12.31 -2.03
N TYR A 104 -12.95 11.37 -1.09
CA TYR A 104 -12.92 11.68 0.33
C TYR A 104 -11.66 12.47 0.69
N ILE A 105 -10.49 12.05 0.22
CA ILE A 105 -9.21 12.74 0.46
C ILE A 105 -9.30 14.19 -0.04
N VAL A 106 -9.72 14.38 -1.29
CA VAL A 106 -9.86 15.73 -1.89
C VAL A 106 -10.84 16.62 -1.11
N GLN A 107 -11.90 16.04 -0.54
CA GLN A 107 -12.93 16.79 0.18
C GLN A 107 -12.54 17.15 1.62
N ASN A 108 -11.76 16.30 2.30
CA ASN A 108 -11.52 16.41 3.75
C ASN A 108 -10.10 16.86 4.10
N GLU A 109 -9.11 16.50 3.28
CA GLU A 109 -7.72 16.85 3.53
C GLU A 109 -7.40 18.22 2.94
N LYS A 110 -7.24 19.21 3.81
CA LYS A 110 -7.05 20.62 3.42
C LYS A 110 -5.61 20.97 3.05
N GLN A 111 -4.64 20.13 3.45
CA GLN A 111 -3.22 20.36 3.26
C GLN A 111 -2.49 19.05 3.04
N ILE A 112 -2.05 18.82 1.80
CA ILE A 112 -1.17 17.72 1.40
C ILE A 112 -0.05 18.36 0.58
N ASP A 113 1.16 18.33 1.12
CA ASP A 113 2.34 18.92 0.47
C ASP A 113 2.97 17.99 -0.55
N PHE A 114 2.89 16.69 -0.30
CA PHE A 114 3.39 15.67 -1.19
C PHE A 114 2.65 14.34 -1.00
N ILE A 115 2.77 13.47 -2.01
CA ILE A 115 2.18 12.13 -2.00
C ILE A 115 3.31 11.13 -2.21
N TYR A 116 3.45 10.17 -1.30
CA TYR A 116 4.14 8.92 -1.59
C TYR A 116 3.15 7.92 -2.17
N PHE A 117 3.45 7.41 -3.35
CA PHE A 117 2.73 6.30 -3.94
C PHE A 117 3.71 5.18 -4.29
N THR A 118 3.60 4.06 -3.59
CA THR A 118 4.62 3.00 -3.59
C THR A 118 4.27 1.79 -4.46
N GLY A 119 3.20 1.85 -5.26
CA GLY A 119 2.89 0.85 -6.28
C GLY A 119 1.75 -0.09 -5.92
N ASP A 120 1.73 -1.27 -6.56
CA ASP A 120 0.69 -2.31 -6.46
C ASP A 120 -0.72 -1.80 -6.79
N ILE A 121 -0.84 -1.26 -8.01
CA ILE A 121 -2.08 -0.72 -8.56
C ILE A 121 -3.07 -1.80 -8.98
N ALA A 122 -2.61 -2.94 -9.49
CA ALA A 122 -3.43 -3.94 -10.19
C ALA A 122 -3.40 -5.32 -9.52
#